data_AF-A0A7S2ZWE5-F1
#
_entry.id   AF-A0A7S2ZWE5-F1
#
_cell.length_a   1.000
_cell.length_b   1.000
_cell.length_c   1.000
_cell.angle_alpha   90.00
_cell.angle_beta   90.00
_cell.angle_gamma   90.00
#
_symmetry.space_group_name_H-M   'P 1'
#
loop_
_entity.id
_entity.type
_entity.pdbx_description
1 polymer ?
#
loop_
_entity_poly.entity_id
_entity_poly.type
_entity_poly.pdbx_seq_one_letter_code
_entity_poly.pdbx_strand_id
1 'polypeptide(L)'
;MPNFVGDSITCGAIKITKDNEHLLRTRYESRSEKELPVLVRYFPKGSVSSPPASYFDLILYSREQINKESVAMGKDKPKSDAPWGLISIKAQEVPFELPMSPITVMRNELISQGGSGVPISREDYMKSVEYWKDHAITA
;
A
#
# COMPACT_ATOMS: atom_id res chain seq x y z
N MET A 1 0.06 15.37 2.25
CA MET A 1 -0.28 16.61 1.49
C MET A 1 -1.79 16.74 1.40
N PRO A 2 -2.41 17.93 1.54
CA PRO A 2 -3.85 18.09 1.37
C PRO A 2 -4.34 17.61 -0.01
N ASN A 3 -5.54 17.05 -0.09
CA ASN A 3 -6.16 16.67 -1.34
C ASN A 3 -6.46 17.93 -2.17
N PHE A 4 -5.81 18.05 -3.33
CA PHE A 4 -5.93 19.19 -4.25
C PHE A 4 -6.79 18.88 -5.49
N VAL A 5 -7.38 17.69 -5.59
CA VAL A 5 -8.20 17.24 -6.75
C VAL A 5 -9.69 17.10 -6.40
N GLY A 6 -10.10 17.60 -5.22
CA GLY A 6 -11.49 17.59 -4.74
C GLY A 6 -12.02 16.20 -4.40
N ASP A 7 -13.34 16.07 -4.33
CA ASP A 7 -14.02 14.87 -3.80
C ASP A 7 -14.11 13.70 -4.78
N SER A 8 -13.46 13.82 -5.94
CA SER A 8 -13.43 12.78 -6.97
C SER A 8 -12.58 11.56 -6.60
N ILE A 9 -11.68 11.72 -5.62
CA ILE A 9 -10.82 10.65 -5.11
C ILE A 9 -11.27 10.27 -3.71
N THR A 10 -11.55 8.99 -3.52
CA THR A 10 -12.00 8.43 -2.24
C THR A 10 -10.88 7.68 -1.53
N CYS A 11 -11.07 7.43 -0.24
CA CYS A 11 -10.10 6.73 0.59
C CYS A 11 -9.90 5.28 0.14
N GLY A 12 -8.64 4.85 0.11
CA GLY A 12 -8.26 3.51 -0.38
C GLY A 12 -8.48 2.38 0.63
N ALA A 13 -8.75 2.70 1.90
CA ALA A 13 -9.03 1.73 2.95
C ALA A 13 -10.25 2.17 3.77
N ILE A 14 -11.12 1.21 4.08
CA ILE A 14 -12.40 1.42 4.75
C ILE A 14 -12.46 0.58 6.01
N LYS A 15 -13.05 1.14 7.06
CA LYS A 15 -13.27 0.45 8.32
C LYS A 15 -14.25 -0.71 8.13
N ILE A 16 -13.88 -1.87 8.66
CA ILE A 16 -14.73 -3.05 8.74
C ILE A 16 -15.70 -2.84 9.91
N THR A 17 -16.98 -3.03 9.64
CA THR A 17 -18.08 -2.95 10.60
C THR A 17 -18.95 -4.20 10.44
N LYS A 18 -19.80 -4.48 11.44
CA LYS A 18 -20.75 -5.61 11.34
C LYS A 18 -21.64 -5.54 10.11
N ASP A 19 -21.97 -4.33 9.67
CA ASP A 19 -22.86 -4.10 8.54
C ASP A 19 -22.18 -4.34 7.19
N ASN A 20 -20.85 -4.22 7.10
CA ASN A 20 -20.12 -4.39 5.83
C ASN A 20 -19.23 -5.63 5.78
N GLU A 21 -18.94 -6.29 6.90
CA GLU A 21 -17.98 -7.41 6.98
C GLU A 21 -18.30 -8.54 5.99
N HIS A 22 -19.59 -8.84 5.79
CA HIS A 22 -20.07 -9.86 4.85
C HIS A 22 -19.75 -9.56 3.36
N LEU A 23 -19.36 -8.32 3.04
CA LEU A 23 -18.96 -7.89 1.70
C LEU A 23 -17.48 -8.12 1.42
N LEU A 24 -16.67 -8.43 2.44
CA LEU A 24 -15.26 -8.74 2.24
C LEU A 24 -15.09 -9.93 1.31
N ARG A 25 -14.07 -9.83 0.45
CA ARG A 25 -13.61 -10.92 -0.40
C ARG A 25 -12.14 -11.16 -0.16
N THR A 26 -11.71 -12.37 -0.48
CA THR A 26 -10.32 -12.79 -0.39
C THR A 26 -9.86 -13.40 -1.70
N ARG A 27 -8.61 -13.13 -2.08
CA ARG A 27 -7.95 -13.78 -3.22
C ARG A 27 -6.45 -13.85 -2.98
N TYR A 28 -5.78 -14.70 -3.75
CA TYR A 28 -4.34 -14.59 -3.92
C TYR A 28 -4.06 -13.64 -5.08
N GLU A 29 -3.25 -12.61 -4.85
CA GLU A 29 -2.93 -11.58 -5.85
C GLU A 29 -1.46 -11.17 -5.78
N SER A 30 -0.88 -10.90 -6.95
CA SER A 30 0.44 -10.30 -7.09
C SER A 30 0.32 -8.86 -7.60
N ARG A 31 1.23 -7.98 -7.17
CA ARG A 31 1.28 -6.58 -7.69
C ARG A 31 1.90 -6.49 -9.07
N SER A 32 2.67 -7.50 -9.45
CA SER A 32 3.25 -7.69 -10.79
C SER A 32 3.54 -9.17 -11.03
N GLU A 33 3.76 -9.55 -12.28
CA GLU A 33 4.10 -10.93 -12.67
C GLU A 33 5.38 -11.46 -12.04
N LYS A 34 6.25 -10.57 -11.55
CA LYS A 34 7.54 -10.89 -10.95
C LYS A 34 7.46 -11.13 -9.43
N GLU A 35 6.29 -11.00 -8.83
CA GLU A 35 6.08 -11.16 -7.39
C GLU A 35 5.19 -12.37 -7.11
N LEU A 36 5.50 -13.11 -6.05
CA LEU A 36 4.63 -14.17 -5.56
C LEU A 36 3.24 -13.60 -5.19
N PRO A 37 2.16 -14.32 -5.53
CA PRO A 37 0.83 -13.91 -5.10
C PRO A 37 0.67 -14.14 -3.60
N VAL A 38 -0.01 -13.22 -2.94
CA VAL A 38 -0.25 -13.25 -1.49
C VAL A 38 -1.74 -13.16 -1.19
N LEU A 39 -2.16 -13.71 -0.05
CA LEU A 39 -3.55 -13.60 0.39
C LEU A 39 -3.86 -12.13 0.72
N VAL A 40 -4.86 -11.57 0.04
CA VAL A 40 -5.39 -10.24 0.30
C VAL A 40 -6.86 -10.32 0.67
N ARG A 41 -7.32 -9.38 1.50
CA ARG A 41 -8.73 -9.14 1.79
C ARG A 41 -9.11 -7.73 1.38
N TYR A 42 -10.28 -7.58 0.76
CA TYR A 42 -10.69 -6.31 0.18
C TYR A 42 -12.21 -6.21 0.09
N PHE A 43 -12.71 -4.98 -0.01
CA PHE A 43 -14.05 -4.69 -0.48
C PHE A 43 -14.04 -4.57 -2.00
N PRO A 44 -14.85 -5.36 -2.74
CA PRO A 44 -15.00 -5.18 -4.17
C PRO A 44 -15.43 -3.76 -4.53
N LYS A 45 -14.91 -3.23 -5.65
CA LYS A 45 -15.32 -1.91 -6.16
C LYS A 45 -16.86 -1.77 -6.20
N GLY A 46 -17.37 -0.71 -5.57
CA GLY A 46 -18.80 -0.41 -5.49
C GLY A 46 -19.59 -1.22 -4.45
N SER A 47 -18.97 -2.15 -3.71
CA SER A 47 -19.65 -2.87 -2.63
C SER A 47 -19.84 -2.03 -1.36
N VAL A 48 -18.96 -1.05 -1.14
CA VAL A 48 -19.02 -0.12 -0.01
C VAL A 48 -18.85 1.32 -0.50
N SER A 49 -19.41 2.27 0.24
CA SER A 49 -19.14 3.70 0.03
C SER A 49 -17.82 4.07 0.70
N SER A 50 -16.93 4.70 -0.04
CA SER A 50 -15.68 5.25 0.47
C SER A 50 -15.80 6.77 0.62
N PRO A 51 -15.40 7.34 1.76
CA PRO A 51 -15.43 8.80 1.93
C PRO A 51 -14.41 9.47 1.01
N PRO A 52 -14.65 10.72 0.60
CA PRO A 52 -13.64 11.54 -0.09
C PRO A 52 -12.34 11.62 0.73
N ALA A 53 -11.20 11.57 0.04
CA ALA A 53 -9.92 11.73 0.71
C ALA A 53 -9.67 13.19 1.10
N SER A 54 -9.13 13.42 2.30
CA SER A 54 -8.70 14.75 2.73
C SER A 54 -7.22 15.01 2.45
N TYR A 55 -6.43 13.93 2.32
CA TYR A 55 -4.98 14.00 2.12
C TYR A 55 -4.49 12.91 1.16
N PHE A 56 -3.36 13.21 0.52
CA PHE A 56 -2.48 12.25 -0.14
C PHE A 56 -1.22 12.03 0.69
N ASP A 57 -0.99 10.78 1.10
CA ASP A 57 0.31 10.30 1.55
C ASP A 57 1.14 9.93 0.30
N LEU A 58 2.24 10.66 0.11
CA LEU A 58 3.13 10.54 -1.05
C LEU A 58 4.37 9.76 -0.63
N ILE A 59 4.48 8.51 -1.07
CA ILE A 59 5.57 7.65 -0.67
C ILE A 59 6.69 7.79 -1.71
N LEU A 60 7.84 8.29 -1.24
CA LEU A 60 9.00 8.59 -2.05
C LEU A 60 10.14 7.63 -1.69
N TYR A 61 10.80 7.07 -2.70
CA TYR A 61 12.08 6.38 -2.54
C TYR A 61 13.22 7.19 -3.12
N SER A 62 14.40 7.06 -2.52
CA SER A 62 15.61 7.65 -3.09
C SER A 62 15.92 6.97 -4.42
N ARG A 63 16.57 7.70 -5.33
CA ARG A 63 17.04 7.16 -6.60
C ARG A 63 17.90 5.90 -6.42
N GLU A 64 18.70 5.85 -5.35
CA GLU A 64 19.52 4.70 -5.01
C GLU A 64 18.68 3.47 -4.66
N GLN A 65 17.65 3.64 -3.82
CA GLN A 65 16.74 2.54 -3.47
C GLN A 65 15.96 2.04 -4.69
N ILE A 66 15.46 2.95 -5.53
CA ILE A 66 14.76 2.57 -6.77
C ILE A 66 15.70 1.77 -7.69
N ASN A 67 16.94 2.22 -7.86
CA ASN A 67 17.93 1.51 -8.67
C ASN A 67 18.25 0.12 -8.10
N LYS A 68 18.37 0.01 -6.76
CA LYS A 68 18.62 -1.26 -6.06
C LYS A 68 17.50 -2.27 -6.31
N GLU A 69 16.25 -1.85 -6.15
CA GLU A 69 15.07 -2.70 -6.40
C GLU A 69 14.93 -3.05 -7.88
N SER A 70 15.17 -2.11 -8.80
CA SER A 70 15.16 -2.38 -10.25
C SER A 70 16.14 -3.49 -10.61
N VAL A 71 17.38 -3.42 -10.12
CA VAL A 71 18.40 -4.46 -10.39
C VAL A 71 17.97 -5.80 -9.79
N ALA A 72 17.50 -5.83 -8.54
CA ALA A 72 17.07 -7.07 -7.88
C ALA A 72 15.88 -7.74 -8.58
N MET A 73 14.99 -6.95 -9.19
CA MET A 73 13.80 -7.41 -9.91
C MET A 73 14.03 -7.60 -11.43
N GLY A 74 15.27 -7.42 -11.91
CA GLY A 74 15.59 -7.46 -13.35
C GLY A 74 14.74 -6.49 -14.19
N LYS A 75 14.51 -5.27 -13.67
CA LYS A 75 13.81 -4.18 -14.35
C LYS A 75 14.83 -3.14 -14.81
N ASP A 76 14.49 -2.41 -15.87
CA ASP A 76 15.29 -1.26 -16.28
C ASP A 76 15.32 -0.19 -15.18
N LYS A 77 16.46 0.51 -15.09
CA LYS A 77 16.59 1.66 -14.19
C LYS A 77 15.78 2.83 -14.76
N PRO A 78 15.12 3.63 -13.90
CA PRO A 78 14.51 4.87 -14.35
C PRO A 78 15.55 5.77 -15.00
N LYS A 79 15.17 6.47 -16.08
CA LYS A 79 16.05 7.44 -16.78
C LYS A 79 16.10 8.81 -16.10
N SER A 80 15.45 8.97 -14.95
CA SER A 80 15.38 10.25 -14.24
C SER A 80 16.63 10.47 -13.39
N ASP A 81 17.12 11.70 -13.39
CA ASP A 81 18.20 12.18 -12.54
C ASP A 81 17.70 12.73 -11.19
N ALA A 82 16.38 12.79 -10.97
CA ALA A 82 15.80 13.28 -9.72
C ALA A 82 16.29 12.45 -8.51
N PRO A 83 16.56 13.09 -7.36
CA PRO A 83 17.06 12.39 -6.17
C PRO A 83 16.00 11.48 -5.53
N TRP A 84 14.72 11.75 -5.76
CA TRP A 84 13.58 11.01 -5.23
C TRP A 84 12.60 10.65 -6.34
N GLY A 85 11.95 9.50 -6.22
CA GLY A 85 10.87 9.07 -7.10
C GLY A 85 9.62 8.69 -6.30
N LEU A 86 8.46 9.08 -6.82
CA LEU A 86 7.16 8.70 -6.25
C LEU A 86 6.83 7.25 -6.62
N ILE A 87 6.73 6.39 -5.60
CA ILE A 87 6.48 4.95 -5.80
C ILE A 87 5.04 4.56 -5.44
N SER A 88 4.34 5.38 -4.67
CA SER A 88 2.93 5.15 -4.33
C SER A 88 2.27 6.44 -3.84
N ILE A 89 0.96 6.52 -4.06
CA ILE A 89 0.08 7.56 -3.54
C ILE A 89 -1.04 6.85 -2.79
N LYS A 90 -1.25 7.19 -1.51
CA LYS A 90 -2.42 6.74 -0.75
C LYS A 90 -3.36 7.91 -0.52
N ALA A 91 -4.62 7.71 -0.90
CA ALA A 91 -5.70 8.64 -0.60
C ALA A 91 -6.32 8.27 0.76
N GLN A 92 -6.41 9.24 1.67
CA GLN A 92 -6.78 9.01 3.08
C GLN A 92 -7.38 10.25 3.75
N GLU A 93 -8.03 10.06 4.90
CA GLU A 93 -8.66 11.15 5.68
C GLU A 93 -7.68 11.85 6.64
N VAL A 94 -6.55 11.21 6.96
CA VAL A 94 -5.63 11.68 8.00
C VAL A 94 -4.34 12.31 7.41
N PRO A 95 -3.72 13.29 8.10
CA PRO A 95 -2.52 13.98 7.61
C PRO A 95 -1.19 13.27 7.94
N PHE A 96 -1.24 12.03 8.44
CA PHE A 96 -0.06 11.25 8.85
C PHE A 96 -0.02 9.89 8.14
N GLU A 97 1.14 9.25 8.10
CA GLU A 97 1.31 7.94 7.45
C GLU A 97 0.46 6.86 8.12
N LEU A 98 -0.40 6.19 7.35
CA LEU A 98 -1.07 4.97 7.78
C LEU A 98 -0.16 3.77 7.59
N PRO A 99 -0.13 2.82 8.57
CA PRO A 99 0.80 1.72 8.53
C PRO A 99 0.59 0.86 7.29
N MET A 100 1.68 0.34 6.72
CA MET A 100 1.64 -0.64 5.64
C MET A 100 0.82 -1.87 6.04
N SER A 101 0.23 -2.59 5.08
CA SER A 101 -0.45 -3.86 5.39
C SER A 101 0.53 -4.90 5.94
N PRO A 102 0.08 -5.84 6.80
CA PRO A 102 0.99 -6.81 7.42
C PRO A 102 1.82 -7.60 6.40
N ILE A 103 1.17 -7.98 5.29
CA ILE A 103 1.84 -8.67 4.18
C ILE A 103 2.88 -7.81 3.47
N THR A 104 2.69 -6.48 3.43
CA THR A 104 3.71 -5.57 2.88
C THR A 104 4.91 -5.46 3.81
N VAL A 105 4.69 -5.41 5.13
CA VAL A 105 5.79 -5.45 6.12
C VAL A 105 6.59 -6.75 5.97
N MET A 106 5.91 -7.90 5.85
CA MET A 106 6.57 -9.19 5.62
C MET A 106 7.34 -9.24 4.30
N ARG A 107 6.71 -8.81 3.21
CA ARG A 107 7.34 -8.84 1.87
C ARG A 107 8.55 -7.92 1.78
N ASN A 108 8.60 -6.85 2.57
CA ASN A 108 9.72 -5.90 2.54
C ASN A 108 11.06 -6.54 2.91
N GLU A 109 11.10 -7.66 3.62
CA GLU A 109 12.35 -8.43 3.82
C GLU A 109 12.84 -9.13 2.54
N LEU A 110 11.94 -9.44 1.61
CA LEU A 110 12.20 -10.24 0.42
C LEU A 110 12.43 -9.35 -0.80
N ILE A 111 13.64 -8.82 -0.96
CA ILE A 111 13.97 -7.92 -2.08
C ILE A 111 13.76 -8.56 -3.46
N SER A 112 13.96 -9.87 -3.58
CA SER A 112 13.71 -10.63 -4.82
C SER A 112 12.23 -10.80 -5.15
N GLN A 113 11.34 -10.41 -4.24
CA GLN A 113 9.88 -10.47 -4.37
C GLN A 113 9.25 -9.07 -4.29
N GLY A 114 10.00 -8.04 -4.70
CA GLY A 114 9.52 -6.65 -4.75
C GLY A 114 9.41 -5.97 -3.38
N GLY A 115 10.10 -6.49 -2.37
CA GLY A 115 10.31 -5.82 -1.10
C GLY A 115 11.47 -4.82 -1.14
N SER A 116 11.56 -3.94 -0.14
CA SER A 116 12.65 -2.96 -0.02
C SER A 116 13.98 -3.53 0.50
N GLY A 117 13.97 -4.77 1.00
CA GLY A 117 15.08 -5.40 1.72
C GLY A 117 15.25 -4.92 3.16
N VAL A 118 14.21 -4.30 3.74
CA VAL A 118 14.23 -3.79 5.12
C VAL A 118 13.80 -4.93 6.08
N PRO A 119 14.57 -5.23 7.13
CA PRO A 119 14.17 -6.21 8.15
C PRO A 119 12.84 -5.87 8.83
N ILE A 120 12.06 -6.89 9.18
CA ILE A 120 10.80 -6.73 9.89
C ILE A 120 11.07 -6.17 11.29
N SER A 121 10.49 -5.01 11.55
CA SER A 121 10.31 -4.49 12.91
C SER A 121 9.06 -5.12 13.52
N ARG A 122 9.22 -5.84 14.64
CA ARG A 122 8.06 -6.42 15.35
C ARG A 122 7.09 -5.33 15.80
N GLU A 123 7.60 -4.19 16.25
CA GLU A 123 6.78 -3.07 16.69
C GLU A 123 5.90 -2.54 15.55
N ASP A 124 6.50 -2.27 14.39
CA ASP A 124 5.78 -1.72 13.23
C ASP A 124 4.83 -2.75 12.62
N TYR A 125 5.20 -4.03 12.65
CA TYR A 125 4.30 -5.11 12.28
C TYR A 125 3.06 -5.14 13.19
N MET A 126 3.22 -4.96 14.50
CA MET A 126 2.07 -4.93 15.43
C MET A 126 1.21 -3.68 15.24
N LYS A 127 1.79 -2.50 14.96
CA LYS A 127 1.02 -1.30 14.58
C LYS A 127 0.22 -1.53 13.30
N SER A 128 0.81 -2.22 12.33
CA SER A 128 0.14 -2.66 11.11
C SER A 128 -1.05 -3.55 11.42
N VAL A 129 -0.87 -4.61 12.21
CA VAL A 129 -1.96 -5.52 12.59
C VAL A 129 -3.09 -4.77 13.31
N GLU A 130 -2.76 -3.89 14.26
CA GLU A 130 -3.75 -3.15 15.04
C GLU A 130 -4.65 -2.28 14.17
N TYR A 131 -4.08 -1.62 13.15
CA TYR A 131 -4.88 -0.86 12.19
C TYR A 131 -5.64 -1.79 11.23
N TRP A 132 -4.93 -2.74 10.61
CA TRP A 132 -5.48 -3.53 9.52
C TRP A 132 -6.45 -4.59 9.97
N LYS A 133 -6.53 -5.00 11.24
CA LYS A 133 -7.55 -5.93 11.73
C LYS A 133 -8.99 -5.40 11.53
N ASP A 134 -9.15 -4.07 11.59
CA ASP A 134 -10.43 -3.37 11.48
C ASP A 134 -10.57 -2.57 10.18
N HIS A 135 -9.65 -2.72 9.22
CA HIS A 135 -9.71 -2.03 7.92
C HIS A 135 -9.44 -2.99 6.76
N ALA A 136 -10.02 -2.71 5.60
CA ALA A 136 -9.72 -3.40 4.35
C ALA A 136 -9.61 -2.40 3.20
N ILE A 137 -8.77 -2.71 2.22
CA ILE A 137 -8.67 -1.90 1.00
C ILE A 137 -9.91 -2.05 0.13
N THR A 138 -10.16 -1.07 -0.73
CA THR A 138 -11.12 -1.20 -1.84
C THR A 138 -10.39 -1.56 -3.12
N ALA A 139 -10.79 -2.64 -3.80
CA ALA A 139 -10.13 -3.14 -5.01
C ALA A 139 -11.11 -3.72 -6.04
#